data_AF-A0A4Z0WDV1-F1
#
_entry.id   AF-A0A4Z0WDV1-F1
#
_cell.length_a   1.000
_cell.length_b   1.000
_cell.length_c   1.000
_cell.angle_alpha   90.00
_cell.angle_beta   90.00
_cell.angle_gamma   90.00
#
_symmetry.space_group_name_H-M   'P 1'
#
loop_
_entity.id
_entity.type
_entity.pdbx_description
1 polymer ?
#
loop_
_entity_poly.entity_id
_entity_poly.type
_entity_poly.pdbx_seq_one_letter_code
_entity_poly.pdbx_strand_id
1 'polypeptide(L)'
;MPLSPQTLAWRPTEQIIRQVPCTCVDGRTSGHRFSAAGGSLGIILAVLDDYEAQSGQALSEAQIAGALTLFADRVGPVYLHSDTTAVAALLARMGLAPDTSLASLNQSQQRSFIELASQADYQGCGHVHLLLTRPAEYGLNISLVEKSLRATLKLWFAGHADVIFDLLPGAHAESAVVLIDGQTSRPMGESTALANTPDRFYCHRPLKYELIRRFVAVLQAAGWTAFTPESASRIARHHDAAAERTLSALASRLPVEHLTL
;
A
#
# COMPACT_ATOMS: atom_id res chain seq x y z
N MET A 1 -4.69 22.74 13.52
CA MET A 1 -4.24 22.51 14.92
C MET A 1 -3.09 21.51 14.89
N PRO A 2 -1.93 21.82 15.48
CA PRO A 2 -0.81 20.88 15.56
C PRO A 2 -1.25 19.60 16.28
N LEU A 3 -0.66 18.45 15.93
CA LEU A 3 -0.94 17.19 16.61
C LEU A 3 -0.65 17.36 18.11
N SER A 4 -1.65 17.14 18.95
CA SER A 4 -1.45 17.11 20.40
C SER A 4 -0.55 15.92 20.75
N PRO A 5 0.47 16.07 21.62
CA PRO A 5 1.32 14.97 22.10
C PRO A 5 0.54 13.77 22.65
N GLN A 6 -0.72 13.97 23.05
CA GLN A 6 -1.63 12.94 23.55
C GLN A 6 -2.17 11.99 22.46
N THR A 7 -1.86 12.23 21.17
CA THR A 7 -2.31 11.41 20.03
C THR A 7 -1.24 10.44 19.51
N LEU A 8 -0.05 10.45 20.12
CA LEU A 8 1.09 9.62 19.74
C LEU A 8 1.18 8.36 20.60
N ALA A 9 1.16 7.20 19.95
CA ALA A 9 1.36 5.91 20.60
C ALA A 9 2.76 5.36 20.28
N TRP A 10 3.67 5.46 21.24
CA TRP A 10 5.02 4.91 21.14
C TRP A 10 5.01 3.39 21.29
N ARG A 11 5.56 2.67 20.33
CA ARG A 11 5.72 1.20 20.38
C ARG A 11 7.04 0.77 19.75
N PRO A 12 7.54 -0.44 20.06
CA PRO A 12 8.69 -0.99 19.38
C PRO A 12 8.48 -1.06 17.86
N THR A 13 9.47 -0.61 17.09
CA THR A 13 9.38 -0.57 15.61
C THR A 13 9.13 -1.94 15.02
N GLU A 14 9.76 -2.99 15.58
CA GLU A 14 9.52 -4.39 15.21
C GLU A 14 8.06 -4.79 15.38
N GLN A 15 7.47 -4.40 16.52
CA GLN A 15 6.09 -4.71 16.82
C GLN A 15 5.14 -4.01 15.86
N ILE A 16 5.39 -2.73 15.57
CA ILE A 16 4.57 -1.95 14.63
C ILE A 16 4.59 -2.60 13.25
N ILE A 17 5.78 -2.86 12.70
CA ILE A 17 5.91 -3.38 11.33
C ILE A 17 5.24 -4.75 11.17
N ARG A 18 5.30 -5.61 12.20
CA ARG A 18 4.67 -6.94 12.15
C ARG A 18 3.17 -6.92 12.36
N GLN A 19 2.66 -6.06 13.25
CA GLN A 19 1.29 -6.18 13.77
C GLN A 19 0.35 -5.10 13.26
N VAL A 20 0.87 -3.98 12.77
CA VAL A 20 0.08 -2.85 12.31
C VAL A 20 0.15 -2.81 10.79
N PRO A 21 -1.00 -2.83 10.08
CA PRO A 21 -0.98 -2.79 8.63
C PRO A 21 -0.42 -1.45 8.13
N CYS A 22 0.41 -1.52 7.09
CA CYS A 22 0.77 -0.34 6.32
C CYS A 22 -0.38 0.00 5.37
N THR A 23 -1.28 0.88 5.78
CA THR A 23 -2.48 1.19 4.98
C THR A 23 -2.20 2.25 3.92
N CYS A 24 -3.19 2.50 3.06
CA CYS A 24 -3.14 3.69 2.21
C CYS A 24 -3.13 4.96 3.06
N VAL A 25 -2.61 6.04 2.47
CA VAL A 25 -2.72 7.40 3.02
C VAL A 25 -4.17 7.88 3.15
N ASP A 26 -5.13 7.22 2.49
CA ASP A 26 -6.57 7.52 2.49
C ASP A 26 -7.12 7.79 3.91
N GLY A 27 -7.71 8.97 4.09
CA GLY A 27 -8.19 9.44 5.39
C GLY A 27 -9.46 8.75 5.88
N ARG A 28 -10.16 8.00 5.02
CA ARG A 28 -11.30 7.14 5.41
C ARG A 28 -10.85 5.93 6.23
N THR A 29 -9.56 5.57 6.14
CA THR A 29 -8.97 4.49 6.95
C THR A 29 -9.05 4.86 8.44
N SER A 30 -9.40 3.91 9.31
CA SER A 30 -9.52 4.13 10.76
C SER A 30 -8.55 3.27 11.56
N GLY A 31 -8.39 3.56 12.86
CA GLY A 31 -7.53 2.81 13.77
C GLY A 31 -6.03 3.18 13.70
N HIS A 32 -5.23 2.48 14.52
CA HIS A 32 -3.78 2.62 14.52
C HIS A 32 -3.20 2.07 13.23
N ARG A 33 -2.47 2.90 12.51
CA ARG A 33 -1.85 2.57 11.23
C ARG A 33 -0.58 3.38 11.06
N PHE A 34 0.30 2.88 10.21
CA PHE A 34 1.22 3.73 9.49
C PHE A 34 0.89 3.61 8.01
N SER A 35 1.11 4.66 7.24
CA SER A 35 0.50 4.74 5.92
C SER A 35 1.52 5.13 4.86
N ALA A 36 1.26 4.66 3.64
CA ALA A 36 2.00 4.97 2.43
C ALA A 36 1.01 5.05 1.26
N ALA A 37 1.35 5.76 0.18
CA ALA A 37 0.50 5.77 -1.01
C ALA A 37 0.31 4.32 -1.53
N GLY A 38 -0.94 3.87 -1.63
CA GLY A 38 -1.26 2.47 -1.99
C GLY A 38 -1.02 1.42 -0.88
N GLY A 39 -0.64 1.82 0.33
CA GLY A 39 -0.33 0.91 1.44
C GLY A 39 0.88 0.02 1.20
N SER A 40 0.95 -1.13 1.88
CA SER A 40 2.04 -2.09 1.67
C SER A 40 2.05 -2.64 0.25
N LEU A 41 0.92 -2.75 -0.46
CA LEU A 41 0.95 -3.12 -1.88
C LEU A 41 1.68 -2.08 -2.73
N GLY A 42 1.46 -0.78 -2.49
CA GLY A 42 2.20 0.28 -3.19
C GLY A 42 3.72 0.21 -2.94
N ILE A 43 4.12 -0.12 -1.71
CA ILE A 43 5.51 -0.34 -1.34
C ILE A 43 6.08 -1.58 -2.05
N ILE A 44 5.35 -2.69 -2.04
CA ILE A 44 5.75 -3.95 -2.70
C ILE A 44 5.95 -3.70 -4.19
N LEU A 45 5.02 -2.99 -4.85
CA LEU A 45 5.13 -2.61 -6.25
C LEU A 45 6.42 -1.83 -6.54
N ALA A 46 6.73 -0.82 -5.72
CA ALA A 46 7.97 -0.04 -5.90
C ALA A 46 9.24 -0.89 -5.71
N VAL A 47 9.23 -1.90 -4.83
CA VAL A 47 10.36 -2.83 -4.66
C VAL A 47 10.49 -3.76 -5.86
N LEU A 48 9.38 -4.30 -6.37
CA LEU A 48 9.37 -5.19 -7.52
C LEU A 48 9.76 -4.46 -8.83
N ASP A 49 9.33 -3.22 -8.99
CA ASP A 49 9.70 -2.36 -10.12
C ASP A 49 11.20 -2.06 -10.14
N ASP A 50 11.78 -1.69 -8.99
CA ASP A 50 13.23 -1.50 -8.88
C ASP A 50 13.98 -2.79 -9.25
N TYR A 51 13.45 -3.95 -8.86
CA TYR A 51 14.04 -5.22 -9.27
C TYR A 51 13.94 -5.46 -10.79
N GLU A 52 12.80 -5.22 -11.43
CA GLU A 52 12.66 -5.32 -12.91
C GLU A 52 13.65 -4.38 -13.60
N ALA A 53 13.78 -3.14 -13.10
CA ALA A 53 14.70 -2.14 -13.64
C ALA A 53 16.18 -2.54 -13.50
N GLN A 54 16.59 -3.11 -12.35
CA GLN A 54 17.99 -3.53 -12.13
C GLN A 54 18.32 -4.85 -12.83
N SER A 55 17.38 -5.80 -12.89
CA SER A 55 17.59 -7.10 -13.54
C SER A 55 17.42 -7.07 -15.05
N GLY A 56 16.70 -6.07 -15.58
CA GLY A 56 16.29 -6.00 -16.98
C GLY A 56 15.30 -7.08 -17.38
N GLN A 57 14.66 -7.75 -16.42
CA GLN A 57 13.72 -8.85 -16.65
C GLN A 57 12.36 -8.54 -16.06
N ALA A 58 11.31 -8.75 -16.85
CA ALA A 58 9.94 -8.67 -16.35
C ALA A 58 9.63 -9.87 -15.44
N LEU A 59 8.96 -9.61 -14.32
CA LEU A 59 8.56 -10.62 -13.37
C LEU A 59 7.34 -11.41 -13.88
N SER A 60 7.43 -12.72 -13.69
CA SER A 60 6.31 -13.64 -13.90
C SER A 60 5.27 -13.54 -12.79
N GLU A 61 4.03 -13.99 -13.06
CA GLU A 61 2.97 -14.04 -12.03
C GLU A 61 3.39 -14.89 -10.82
N ALA A 62 4.14 -15.98 -11.05
CA ALA A 62 4.62 -16.86 -9.98
C ALA A 62 5.65 -16.15 -9.07
N GLN A 63 6.57 -15.37 -9.65
CA GLN A 63 7.53 -14.58 -8.87
C GLN A 63 6.83 -13.50 -8.03
N ILE A 64 5.85 -12.81 -8.61
CA ILE A 64 5.06 -11.79 -7.90
C ILE A 64 4.27 -12.41 -6.74
N ALA A 65 3.57 -13.52 -6.98
CA ALA A 65 2.84 -14.24 -5.93
C ALA A 65 3.78 -14.75 -4.82
N GLY A 66 4.96 -15.26 -5.19
CA GLY A 66 5.99 -15.67 -4.23
C GLY A 66 6.51 -14.51 -3.39
N ALA A 67 6.75 -13.35 -4.00
CA ALA A 67 7.18 -12.15 -3.29
C ALA A 67 6.11 -11.61 -2.32
N LEU A 68 4.84 -11.62 -2.72
CA LEU A 68 3.71 -11.24 -1.86
C LEU A 68 3.57 -12.17 -0.65
N THR A 69 3.66 -13.49 -0.87
CA THR A 69 3.63 -14.49 0.21
C THR A 69 4.79 -14.28 1.17
N LEU A 70 6.00 -14.07 0.62
CA LEU A 70 7.19 -13.84 1.41
C LEU A 70 7.10 -12.54 2.23
N PHE A 71 6.49 -11.49 1.68
CA PHE A 71 6.19 -10.26 2.41
C PHE A 71 5.25 -10.53 3.59
N ALA A 72 4.11 -11.19 3.32
CA ALA A 72 3.10 -11.53 4.31
C ALA A 72 3.70 -12.33 5.48
N ASP A 73 4.49 -13.36 5.17
CA ASP A 73 5.03 -14.30 6.17
C ASP A 73 6.20 -13.73 6.98
N ARG A 74 7.02 -12.85 6.38
CA ARG A 74 8.34 -12.48 6.93
C ARG A 74 8.50 -11.01 7.26
N VAL A 75 7.67 -10.14 6.70
CA VAL A 75 7.80 -8.69 6.84
C VAL A 75 6.60 -8.13 7.62
N GLY A 76 5.39 -8.32 7.12
CA GLY A 76 4.16 -7.82 7.72
C GLY A 76 2.96 -7.92 6.78
N PRO A 77 1.78 -7.41 7.15
CA PRO A 77 0.56 -7.60 6.39
C PRO A 77 0.61 -6.96 4.99
N VAL A 78 0.19 -7.72 3.98
CA VAL A 78 -0.11 -7.20 2.64
C VAL A 78 -1.48 -6.53 2.70
N TYR A 79 -1.53 -5.23 2.42
CA TYR A 79 -2.72 -4.41 2.48
C TYR A 79 -3.07 -3.89 1.09
N LEU A 80 -4.32 -4.10 0.71
CA LEU A 80 -5.00 -3.47 -0.41
C LEU A 80 -6.34 -2.96 0.10
N HIS A 81 -6.86 -1.90 -0.49
CA HIS A 81 -8.26 -1.52 -0.28
C HIS A 81 -8.90 -1.12 -1.60
N SER A 82 -10.22 -1.17 -1.60
CA SER A 82 -11.08 -0.45 -2.53
C SER A 82 -12.10 0.34 -1.72
N ASP A 83 -13.09 0.92 -2.39
CA ASP A 83 -14.23 1.53 -1.73
C ASP A 83 -15.54 0.87 -2.13
N THR A 84 -16.55 1.10 -1.30
CA THR A 84 -17.89 0.54 -1.48
C THR A 84 -18.51 0.91 -2.83
N THR A 85 -18.21 2.10 -3.38
CA THR A 85 -18.75 2.56 -4.67
C THR A 85 -18.16 1.78 -5.83
N ALA A 86 -16.83 1.65 -5.88
CA ALA A 86 -16.12 0.93 -6.92
C ALA A 86 -16.48 -0.57 -6.91
N VAL A 87 -16.58 -1.18 -5.72
CA VAL A 87 -16.98 -2.59 -5.59
C VAL A 87 -18.44 -2.81 -5.98
N ALA A 88 -19.36 -1.91 -5.62
CA ALA A 88 -20.75 -1.99 -6.07
C ALA A 88 -20.85 -1.94 -7.60
N ALA A 89 -20.10 -1.05 -8.26
CA ALA A 89 -20.05 -0.96 -9.72
C ALA A 89 -19.49 -2.24 -10.36
N LEU A 90 -18.44 -2.82 -9.77
CA LEU A 90 -17.86 -4.09 -10.20
C LEU A 90 -18.87 -5.24 -10.06
N LEU A 91 -19.53 -5.37 -8.90
CA LEU A 91 -20.54 -6.41 -8.67
C LEU A 91 -21.71 -6.29 -9.66
N ALA A 92 -22.17 -5.07 -9.93
CA ALA A 92 -23.18 -4.82 -10.96
C ALA A 92 -22.70 -5.27 -12.35
N ARG A 93 -21.43 -5.02 -12.71
CA ARG A 93 -20.84 -5.50 -13.98
C ARG A 93 -20.82 -7.03 -14.09
N MET A 94 -20.73 -7.74 -12.97
CA MET A 94 -20.82 -9.20 -12.87
C MET A 94 -22.27 -9.72 -12.87
N GLY A 95 -23.28 -8.84 -12.86
CA GLY A 95 -24.69 -9.22 -12.74
C GLY A 95 -25.10 -9.62 -11.32
N LEU A 96 -24.39 -9.13 -10.31
CA LEU A 96 -24.66 -9.40 -8.89
C LEU A 96 -25.27 -8.17 -8.21
N ALA A 97 -25.94 -8.39 -7.07
CA ALA A 97 -26.46 -7.30 -6.26
C ALA A 97 -25.30 -6.48 -5.65
N PRO A 98 -25.41 -5.15 -5.52
CA PRO A 98 -24.35 -4.29 -4.98
C PRO A 98 -23.88 -4.64 -3.56
N ASP A 99 -24.74 -5.27 -2.76
CA ASP A 99 -24.52 -5.70 -1.38
C ASP A 99 -24.09 -7.17 -1.28
N THR A 100 -23.78 -7.83 -2.40
CA THR A 100 -23.30 -9.21 -2.41
C THR A 100 -22.01 -9.30 -1.60
N SER A 101 -22.01 -10.17 -0.58
CA SER A 101 -20.81 -10.44 0.22
C SER A 101 -19.71 -11.02 -0.66
N LEU A 102 -18.52 -10.41 -0.63
CA LEU A 102 -17.37 -10.94 -1.37
C LEU A 102 -16.97 -12.34 -0.89
N ALA A 103 -17.20 -12.66 0.39
CA ALA A 103 -16.92 -13.98 0.96
C ALA A 103 -17.86 -15.08 0.44
N SER A 104 -19.02 -14.73 -0.15
CA SER A 104 -19.96 -15.71 -0.71
C SER A 104 -19.76 -15.98 -2.21
N LEU A 105 -18.81 -15.29 -2.86
CA LEU A 105 -18.52 -15.50 -4.27
C LEU A 105 -17.98 -16.91 -4.51
N ASN A 106 -18.58 -17.64 -5.47
CA ASN A 106 -18.05 -18.93 -5.92
C ASN A 106 -16.77 -18.75 -6.74
N GLN A 107 -16.04 -19.84 -7.00
CA GLN A 107 -14.75 -19.79 -7.71
C GLN A 107 -14.83 -19.09 -9.08
N SER A 108 -15.92 -19.24 -9.83
CA SER A 108 -16.06 -18.54 -11.11
C SER A 108 -16.25 -17.04 -10.92
N GLN A 109 -17.07 -16.64 -9.95
CA GLN A 109 -17.28 -15.23 -9.61
C GLN A 109 -16.01 -14.60 -9.04
N GLN A 110 -15.24 -15.30 -8.21
CA GLN A 110 -13.95 -14.83 -7.71
C GLN A 110 -12.98 -14.54 -8.85
N ARG A 111 -12.88 -15.43 -9.85
CA ARG A 111 -12.03 -15.18 -11.05
C ARG A 111 -12.47 -13.92 -11.80
N SER A 112 -13.77 -13.74 -12.03
CA SER A 112 -14.30 -12.54 -12.68
C SER A 112 -14.05 -11.27 -11.85
N PHE A 113 -14.21 -11.36 -10.52
CA PHE A 113 -13.92 -10.27 -9.61
C PHE A 113 -12.45 -9.87 -9.70
N ILE A 114 -11.53 -10.83 -9.59
CA ILE A 114 -10.08 -10.60 -9.66
C ILE A 114 -9.68 -9.90 -10.96
N GLU A 115 -10.25 -10.33 -12.08
CA GLU A 115 -9.98 -9.73 -13.38
C GLU A 115 -10.45 -8.28 -13.46
N LEU A 116 -11.72 -8.02 -13.13
CA LEU A 116 -12.31 -6.69 -13.17
C LEU A 116 -11.67 -5.75 -12.14
N ALA A 117 -11.42 -6.23 -10.92
CA ALA A 117 -10.78 -5.48 -9.85
C ALA A 117 -9.29 -5.20 -10.10
N SER A 118 -8.72 -5.65 -11.22
CA SER A 118 -7.39 -5.23 -11.68
C SER A 118 -7.43 -4.11 -12.73
N GLN A 119 -8.63 -3.71 -13.16
CA GLN A 119 -8.84 -2.64 -14.13
C GLN A 119 -9.04 -1.30 -13.42
N ALA A 120 -8.65 -0.21 -14.10
CA ALA A 120 -8.71 1.15 -13.56
C ALA A 120 -10.13 1.58 -13.17
N ASP A 121 -11.13 1.21 -13.98
CA ASP A 121 -12.54 1.62 -13.83
C ASP A 121 -13.19 1.10 -12.54
N TYR A 122 -12.60 0.08 -11.91
CA TYR A 122 -13.11 -0.56 -10.70
C TYR A 122 -12.18 -0.39 -9.49
N GLN A 123 -11.27 0.59 -9.53
CA GLN A 123 -10.41 0.93 -8.39
C GLN A 123 -11.01 2.02 -7.50
N GLY A 124 -11.27 1.70 -6.23
CA GLY A 124 -11.60 2.69 -5.20
C GLY A 124 -10.38 3.36 -4.56
N CYS A 125 -9.18 2.78 -4.71
CA CYS A 125 -7.95 3.42 -4.25
C CYS A 125 -7.45 4.42 -5.29
N GLY A 126 -7.47 5.72 -4.96
CA GLY A 126 -7.00 6.77 -5.86
C GLY A 126 -5.54 6.62 -6.32
N HIS A 127 -4.65 6.12 -5.46
CA HIS A 127 -3.25 5.87 -5.85
C HIS A 127 -3.16 4.75 -6.91
N VAL A 128 -3.79 3.60 -6.65
CA VAL A 128 -3.77 2.45 -7.57
C VAL A 128 -4.47 2.80 -8.88
N HIS A 129 -5.57 3.56 -8.84
CA HIS A 129 -6.24 4.08 -10.04
C HIS A 129 -5.27 4.92 -10.90
N LEU A 130 -4.48 5.80 -10.29
CA LEU A 130 -3.48 6.59 -11.01
C LEU A 130 -2.32 5.74 -11.54
N LEU A 131 -1.89 4.69 -10.82
CA LEU A 131 -0.89 3.76 -11.34
C LEU A 131 -1.36 3.04 -12.61
N LEU A 132 -2.65 2.70 -12.69
CA LEU A 132 -3.23 2.02 -13.86
C LEU A 132 -3.51 2.99 -15.01
N THR A 133 -3.91 4.23 -14.74
CA THR A 133 -4.29 5.20 -15.77
C THR A 133 -3.15 6.08 -16.26
N ARG A 134 -2.10 6.25 -15.44
CA ARG A 134 -0.94 7.11 -15.74
C ARG A 134 0.40 6.44 -15.41
N PRO A 135 0.63 5.17 -15.78
CA PRO A 135 1.80 4.40 -15.35
C PRO A 135 3.14 5.09 -15.67
N ALA A 136 3.24 5.75 -16.83
CA ALA A 136 4.43 6.48 -17.25
C ALA A 136 4.81 7.65 -16.32
N GLU A 137 3.84 8.37 -15.75
CA GLU A 137 4.10 9.45 -14.79
C GLU A 137 4.69 8.91 -13.48
N TYR A 138 4.42 7.64 -13.19
CA TYR A 138 4.90 6.95 -12.00
C TYR A 138 6.16 6.14 -12.25
N GLY A 139 6.61 6.01 -13.50
CA GLY A 139 7.76 5.19 -13.86
C GLY A 139 7.53 3.69 -13.69
N LEU A 140 6.26 3.26 -13.65
CA LEU A 140 5.89 1.86 -13.39
C LEU A 140 5.41 1.17 -14.66
N ASN A 141 5.69 -0.13 -14.77
CA ASN A 141 5.09 -0.98 -15.79
C ASN A 141 3.64 -1.36 -15.41
N ILE A 142 2.66 -1.01 -16.24
CA ILE A 142 1.24 -1.33 -15.98
C ILE A 142 1.00 -2.83 -15.78
N SER A 143 1.73 -3.69 -16.51
CA SER A 143 1.60 -5.14 -16.39
C SER A 143 1.99 -5.63 -14.99
N LEU A 144 2.99 -5.00 -14.35
CA LEU A 144 3.40 -5.31 -12.98
C LEU A 144 2.29 -4.96 -11.98
N VAL A 145 1.64 -3.81 -12.16
CA VAL A 145 0.52 -3.35 -11.31
C VAL A 145 -0.64 -4.33 -11.40
N GLU A 146 -1.12 -4.63 -12.61
CA GLU A 146 -2.25 -5.54 -12.82
C GLU A 146 -1.99 -6.96 -12.28
N LYS A 147 -0.80 -7.53 -12.56
CA LYS A 147 -0.41 -8.85 -12.04
C LYS A 147 -0.38 -8.88 -10.52
N SER A 148 0.12 -7.82 -9.88
CA SER A 148 0.23 -7.72 -8.43
C SER A 148 -1.13 -7.57 -7.76
N LEU A 149 -2.06 -6.81 -8.37
CA LEU A 149 -3.45 -6.72 -7.93
C LEU A 149 -4.13 -8.08 -7.99
N ARG A 150 -4.00 -8.78 -9.13
CA ARG A 150 -4.56 -10.13 -9.28
C ARG A 150 -3.99 -11.12 -8.28
N ALA A 151 -2.67 -11.12 -8.09
CA ALA A 151 -2.00 -12.00 -7.14
C ALA A 151 -2.43 -11.73 -5.69
N THR A 152 -2.55 -10.45 -5.30
CA THR A 152 -3.02 -10.06 -3.96
C THR A 152 -4.45 -10.54 -3.71
N LEU A 153 -5.36 -10.31 -4.65
CA LEU A 153 -6.76 -10.74 -4.52
C LEU A 153 -6.90 -12.27 -4.52
N LYS A 154 -6.08 -13.00 -5.30
CA LYS A 154 -6.01 -14.46 -5.24
C LYS A 154 -5.64 -14.95 -3.84
N LEU A 155 -4.63 -14.35 -3.21
CA LEU A 155 -4.21 -14.69 -1.83
C LEU A 155 -5.31 -14.37 -0.80
N TRP A 156 -5.99 -13.23 -0.97
CA TRP A 156 -7.09 -12.83 -0.10
C TRP A 156 -8.28 -13.79 -0.18
N PHE A 157 -8.75 -14.14 -1.39
CA PHE A 157 -9.83 -15.13 -1.56
C PHE A 157 -9.42 -16.53 -1.06
N ALA A 158 -8.14 -16.86 -1.09
CA ALA A 158 -7.61 -18.10 -0.51
C ALA A 158 -7.54 -18.08 1.03
N GLY A 159 -7.88 -16.96 1.68
CA GLY A 159 -7.91 -16.85 3.14
C GLY A 159 -6.53 -16.75 3.79
N HIS A 160 -5.53 -16.22 3.07
CA HIS A 160 -4.19 -16.03 3.63
C HIS A 160 -4.23 -15.03 4.81
N ALA A 161 -3.73 -15.43 5.99
CA ALA A 161 -3.97 -14.71 7.25
C ALA A 161 -3.47 -13.25 7.26
N ASP A 162 -2.31 -12.99 6.65
CA ASP A 162 -1.68 -11.67 6.60
C ASP A 162 -1.95 -10.91 5.29
N VAL A 163 -3.06 -11.20 4.60
CA VAL A 163 -3.51 -10.45 3.43
C VAL A 163 -4.85 -9.79 3.73
N ILE A 164 -4.87 -8.46 3.66
CA ILE A 164 -6.00 -7.62 4.00
C ILE A 164 -6.52 -6.95 2.73
N PHE A 165 -7.80 -7.13 2.45
CA PHE A 165 -8.55 -6.35 1.48
C PHE A 165 -9.64 -5.56 2.20
N ASP A 166 -9.44 -4.25 2.35
CA ASP A 166 -10.34 -3.37 3.07
C ASP A 166 -11.35 -2.68 2.12
N LEU A 167 -12.57 -2.46 2.58
CA LEU A 167 -13.63 -1.79 1.82
C LEU A 167 -14.03 -0.50 2.52
N LEU A 168 -13.47 0.61 2.05
CA LEU A 168 -13.66 1.91 2.67
C LEU A 168 -15.07 2.46 2.33
N PRO A 169 -15.88 2.85 3.34
CA PRO A 169 -17.15 3.49 3.11
C PRO A 169 -17.01 5.01 2.98
N GLY A 170 -18.02 5.65 2.40
CA GLY A 170 -18.16 7.10 2.42
C GLY A 170 -17.25 7.85 1.44
N ALA A 171 -17.39 9.17 1.49
CA ALA A 171 -16.63 10.11 0.67
C ALA A 171 -15.35 10.58 1.37
N HIS A 172 -14.39 11.03 0.58
CA HIS A 172 -13.23 11.75 1.07
C HIS A 172 -13.63 13.06 1.78
N ALA A 173 -13.01 13.31 2.93
CA ALA A 173 -13.26 14.47 3.77
C ALA A 173 -11.96 14.98 4.43
N GLU A 174 -10.80 14.62 3.87
CA GLU A 174 -9.49 14.96 4.41
C GLU A 174 -9.29 16.48 4.44
N SER A 175 -8.77 16.96 5.57
CA SER A 175 -8.55 18.39 5.82
C SER A 175 -7.10 18.82 5.65
N ALA A 176 -6.16 17.89 5.69
CA ALA A 176 -4.72 18.13 5.59
C ALA A 176 -3.97 16.86 5.19
N VAL A 177 -2.72 17.04 4.75
CA VAL A 177 -1.73 15.97 4.59
C VAL A 177 -0.71 16.08 5.71
N VAL A 178 -0.42 14.98 6.40
CA VAL A 178 0.59 14.90 7.47
C VAL A 178 1.67 13.93 7.04
N LEU A 179 2.90 14.45 6.92
CA LEU A 179 4.09 13.68 6.58
C LEU A 179 5.03 13.65 7.79
N ILE A 180 5.30 12.47 8.33
CA ILE A 180 6.37 12.28 9.30
C ILE A 180 7.66 12.01 8.53
N ASP A 181 8.57 12.97 8.52
CA ASP A 181 9.83 12.91 7.78
C ASP A 181 10.95 12.22 8.58
N GLY A 182 10.90 12.30 9.89
CA GLY A 182 11.97 11.79 10.75
C GLY A 182 11.55 11.63 12.20
N GLN A 183 12.45 11.03 12.96
CA GLN A 183 12.35 10.92 14.41
C GLN A 183 13.73 11.25 15.01
N THR A 184 13.77 12.26 15.86
CA THR A 184 14.97 12.70 16.59
C THR A 184 14.89 12.33 18.07
N SER A 185 13.70 12.14 18.62
CA SER A 185 13.51 11.90 20.05
C SER A 185 13.91 10.51 20.54
N ARG A 186 13.91 9.49 19.66
CA ARG A 186 14.37 8.12 19.97
C ARG A 186 15.00 7.42 18.75
N PRO A 187 15.93 6.46 18.93
CA PRO A 187 16.45 5.68 17.81
C PRO A 187 15.34 4.87 17.11
N MET A 188 15.28 4.94 15.79
CA MET A 188 14.27 4.26 14.95
C MET A 188 14.23 2.73 15.17
N GLY A 189 15.35 2.13 15.58
CA GLY A 189 15.43 0.69 15.86
C GLY A 189 14.78 0.26 17.18
N GLU A 190 14.52 1.19 18.09
CA GLU A 190 14.01 0.87 19.43
C GLU A 190 12.50 1.07 19.51
N SER A 191 12.00 2.26 19.16
CA SER A 191 10.58 2.57 19.16
C SER A 191 10.26 3.72 18.21
N THR A 192 9.02 3.78 17.74
CA THR A 192 8.51 4.90 16.96
C THR A 192 7.05 5.19 17.33
N ALA A 193 6.58 6.40 17.03
CA ALA A 193 5.25 6.84 17.39
C ALA A 193 4.27 6.67 16.23
N LEU A 194 3.16 6.00 16.49
CA LEU A 194 2.01 6.02 15.59
C LEU A 194 1.12 7.21 15.94
N ALA A 195 0.71 7.97 14.95
CA ALA A 195 -0.29 9.00 15.11
C ALA A 195 -1.67 8.44 14.74
N ASN A 196 -2.69 8.76 15.54
CA ASN A 196 -4.08 8.59 15.10
C ASN A 196 -4.56 9.91 14.51
N THR A 197 -4.66 9.97 13.19
CA THR A 197 -5.05 11.19 12.46
C THR A 197 -6.30 10.91 11.61
N PRO A 198 -7.50 10.86 12.22
CA PRO A 198 -8.74 10.81 11.45
C PRO A 198 -8.83 12.06 10.55
N ASP A 199 -9.49 11.90 9.40
CA ASP A 199 -9.76 13.00 8.45
C ASP A 199 -8.50 13.72 7.93
N ARG A 200 -7.38 13.01 7.88
CA ARG A 200 -6.12 13.50 7.31
C ARG A 200 -5.47 12.42 6.46
N PHE A 201 -4.82 12.85 5.38
CA PHE A 201 -3.82 12.00 4.75
C PHE A 201 -2.64 11.87 5.70
N TYR A 202 -2.13 10.65 5.86
CA TYR A 202 -1.05 10.35 6.80
C TYR A 202 0.02 9.53 6.10
N CYS A 203 1.30 9.88 6.28
CA CYS A 203 2.42 9.08 5.79
C CYS A 203 3.54 9.05 6.82
N HIS A 204 4.02 7.86 7.17
CA HIS A 204 5.13 7.69 8.10
C HIS A 204 6.39 7.25 7.35
N ARG A 205 7.17 8.21 6.82
CA ARG A 205 8.31 7.92 5.93
C ARG A 205 9.38 7.03 6.57
N PRO A 206 9.72 7.18 7.88
CA PRO A 206 10.67 6.26 8.50
C PRO A 206 10.22 4.79 8.59
N LEU A 207 8.98 4.53 9.03
CA LEU A 207 8.43 3.18 9.07
C LEU A 207 8.31 2.56 7.67
N LYS A 208 7.90 3.37 6.69
CA LYS A 208 7.88 2.98 5.27
C LYS A 208 9.29 2.55 4.79
N TYR A 209 10.32 3.35 5.10
CA TYR A 209 11.70 3.01 4.75
C TYR A 209 12.15 1.69 5.38
N GLU A 210 11.84 1.49 6.66
CA GLU A 210 12.18 0.26 7.37
C GLU A 210 11.45 -0.97 6.78
N LEU A 211 10.19 -0.81 6.36
CA LEU A 211 9.42 -1.85 5.66
C LEU A 211 10.09 -2.23 4.32
N ILE A 212 10.47 -1.23 3.52
CA ILE A 212 11.21 -1.43 2.25
C ILE A 212 12.52 -2.18 2.52
N ARG A 213 13.32 -1.70 3.47
CA ARG A 213 14.63 -2.27 3.80
C ARG A 213 14.50 -3.75 4.19
N ARG A 214 13.51 -4.10 5.01
CA ARG A 214 13.25 -5.48 5.41
C ARG A 214 12.83 -6.34 4.23
N PHE A 215 11.94 -5.85 3.38
CA PHE A 215 11.48 -6.63 2.25
C PHE A 215 12.59 -6.89 1.23
N VAL A 216 13.40 -5.88 0.92
CA VAL A 216 14.60 -6.04 0.09
C VAL A 216 15.54 -7.10 0.68
N ALA A 217 15.84 -7.04 1.98
CA ALA A 217 16.70 -8.01 2.65
C ALA A 217 16.13 -9.45 2.59
N VAL A 218 14.82 -9.58 2.76
CA VAL A 218 14.10 -10.86 2.68
C VAL A 218 14.14 -11.43 1.25
N LEU A 219 13.94 -10.61 0.23
CA LEU A 219 14.07 -11.03 -1.18
C LEU A 219 15.51 -11.42 -1.53
N GLN A 220 16.51 -10.65 -1.08
CA GLN A 220 17.92 -11.00 -1.26
C GLN A 220 18.26 -12.35 -0.62
N ALA A 221 17.76 -12.62 0.59
CA ALA A 221 17.91 -13.91 1.25
C ALA A 221 17.21 -15.06 0.51
N ALA A 222 16.17 -14.76 -0.27
CA ALA A 222 15.48 -15.69 -1.17
C ALA A 222 16.12 -15.79 -2.57
N GLY A 223 17.31 -15.20 -2.78
CA GLY A 223 18.08 -15.31 -4.03
C GLY A 223 17.81 -14.22 -5.07
N TRP A 224 17.13 -13.12 -4.71
CA TRP A 224 16.90 -11.99 -5.62
C TRP A 224 18.13 -11.08 -5.64
N THR A 225 19.08 -11.37 -6.54
CA THR A 225 20.44 -10.79 -6.51
C THR A 225 20.58 -9.41 -7.15
N ALA A 226 19.55 -8.85 -7.79
CA ALA A 226 19.65 -7.56 -8.49
C ALA A 226 19.66 -6.34 -7.54
N PHE A 227 19.32 -6.52 -6.27
CA PHE A 227 19.33 -5.42 -5.29
C PHE A 227 20.75 -5.07 -4.82
N THR A 228 21.10 -3.79 -4.89
CA THR A 228 22.32 -3.18 -4.33
C THR A 228 22.09 -2.64 -2.90
N PRO A 229 23.15 -2.31 -2.14
CA PRO A 229 23.04 -1.68 -0.81
C PRO A 229 22.20 -0.39 -0.78
N GLU A 230 22.14 0.34 -1.89
CA GLU A 230 21.42 1.62 -2.02
C GLU A 230 19.94 1.45 -2.42
N SER A 231 19.51 0.22 -2.75
CA SER A 231 18.19 -0.03 -3.33
C SER A 231 17.07 0.45 -2.41
N ALA A 232 17.13 0.12 -1.12
CA ALA A 232 16.10 0.54 -0.17
C ALA A 232 15.91 2.07 -0.13
N SER A 233 17.01 2.84 -0.14
CA SER A 233 16.95 4.30 -0.14
C SER A 233 16.45 4.86 -1.48
N ARG A 234 16.86 4.26 -2.60
CA ARG A 234 16.39 4.64 -3.94
C ARG A 234 14.89 4.39 -4.10
N ILE A 235 14.42 3.21 -3.73
CA ILE A 235 13.00 2.81 -3.74
C ILE A 235 12.18 3.75 -2.86
N ALA A 236 12.64 4.04 -1.64
CA ALA A 236 11.91 4.92 -0.72
C ALA A 236 11.71 6.33 -1.30
N ARG A 237 12.75 6.92 -1.91
CA ARG A 237 12.66 8.23 -2.59
C ARG A 237 11.72 8.20 -3.79
N HIS A 238 11.82 7.15 -4.61
CA HIS A 238 10.94 6.98 -5.76
C HIS A 238 9.47 6.88 -5.32
N HIS A 239 9.19 6.09 -4.29
CA HIS A 239 7.85 5.96 -3.71
C HIS A 239 7.36 7.26 -3.06
N ASP A 240 8.24 8.07 -2.44
CA ASP A 240 7.85 9.41 -1.95
C ASP A 240 7.42 10.33 -3.09
N ALA A 241 8.17 10.37 -4.19
CA ALA A 241 7.81 11.16 -5.35
C ALA A 241 6.48 10.69 -5.98
N ALA A 242 6.22 9.38 -6.01
CA ALA A 242 4.94 8.82 -6.43
C ALA A 242 3.77 9.25 -5.52
N ALA A 243 3.99 9.29 -4.20
CA ALA A 243 3.01 9.78 -3.25
C ALA A 243 2.70 11.27 -3.46
N GLU A 244 3.72 12.09 -3.67
CA GLU A 244 3.57 13.53 -3.94
C GLU A 244 2.81 13.81 -5.25
N ARG A 245 3.09 13.05 -6.32
CA ARG A 245 2.31 13.10 -7.57
C ARG A 245 0.84 12.76 -7.34
N THR A 246 0.58 11.74 -6.54
CA THR A 246 -0.78 11.32 -6.18
C THR A 246 -1.53 12.41 -5.42
N LEU A 247 -0.88 13.01 -4.43
CA LEU A 247 -1.46 14.12 -3.66
C LEU A 247 -1.72 15.34 -4.53
N SER A 248 -0.80 15.65 -5.46
CA SER A 248 -1.01 16.75 -6.41
C SER A 248 -2.18 16.49 -7.36
N ALA A 249 -2.39 15.24 -7.78
CA ALA A 249 -3.50 14.87 -8.65
C ALA A 249 -4.85 14.87 -7.93
N LEU A 250 -4.91 14.36 -6.70
CA LEU A 250 -6.17 14.10 -5.98
C LEU A 250 -6.53 15.14 -4.92
N ALA A 251 -5.53 15.83 -4.37
CA ALA A 251 -5.65 16.62 -3.15
C ALA A 251 -4.79 17.88 -3.16
N SER A 252 -4.55 18.49 -4.34
CA SER A 252 -3.65 19.64 -4.53
C SER A 252 -3.94 20.88 -3.66
N ARG A 253 -5.15 20.98 -3.12
CA ARG A 253 -5.59 22.11 -2.28
C ARG A 253 -5.39 21.88 -0.79
N LEU A 254 -5.06 20.65 -0.36
CA LEU A 254 -4.90 20.36 1.05
C LEU A 254 -3.56 20.91 1.56
N PRO A 255 -3.54 21.55 2.75
CA PRO A 255 -2.30 21.96 3.37
C PRO A 255 -1.45 20.73 3.71
N VAL A 256 -0.13 20.85 3.52
CA VAL A 256 0.84 19.80 3.86
C VAL A 256 1.60 20.19 5.12
N GLU A 257 1.50 19.36 6.14
CA GLU A 257 2.19 19.47 7.43
C GLU A 257 3.34 18.46 7.48
N HIS A 258 4.56 18.96 7.63
CA HIS A 258 5.76 18.14 7.82
C HIS A 258 6.11 18.08 9.31
N LEU A 259 6.30 16.87 9.83
CA LEU A 259 6.58 16.62 11.24
C LEU A 259 7.87 15.83 11.40
N THR A 260 8.62 16.18 12.44
CA THR A 260 9.73 15.38 12.98
C THR A 260 9.39 15.03 14.42
N LEU A 261 9.38 13.73 14.73
CA LEU A 261 8.97 13.19 16.03
C LEU A 261 10.11 13.15 17.05
#